data_AF-A0A1I4HPL9-F1
#
_entry.id   AF-A0A1I4HPL9-F1
#
_cell.length_a   1.000
_cell.length_b   1.000
_cell.length_c   1.000
_cell.angle_alpha   90.00
_cell.angle_beta   90.00
_cell.angle_gamma   90.00
#
_symmetry.space_group_name_H-M   'P 1'
#
loop_
_entity.id
_entity.type
_entity.pdbx_description
1 polymer ?
#
loop_
_entity_poly.entity_id
_entity_poly.type
_entity_poly.pdbx_seq_one_letter_code
_entity_poly.pdbx_strand_id
1 'polypeptide(L)' 'MINNKIRVIAYERSRNNYYYFEFSPGSTIEEARDKVVQWQSKYGLAYIETYENEEWKKYE' A
#
# COMPACT_ATOMS: atom_id res chain seq x y z
N MET A 1 13.46 12.60 -12.27
CA MET A 1 13.19 12.12 -10.89
C MET A 1 11.89 11.34 -10.95
N ILE A 2 11.92 10.05 -10.69
CA ILE A 2 10.71 9.22 -10.70
C ILE A 2 9.94 9.56 -9.42
N ASN A 3 8.73 10.12 -9.56
CA ASN A 3 7.82 10.38 -8.45
C ASN A 3 7.23 9.05 -7.97
N ASN A 4 8.03 8.23 -7.29
CA ASN A 4 7.58 6.98 -6.70
C ASN A 4 6.71 7.28 -5.48
N LYS A 5 5.43 7.57 -5.71
CA LYS A 5 4.45 7.53 -4.63
C LYS A 5 4.17 6.05 -4.36
N ILE A 6 4.20 5.69 -3.09
CA ILE A 6 3.93 4.34 -2.62
C ILE A 6 2.76 4.44 -1.66
N ARG A 7 1.81 3.52 -1.76
CA ARG A 7 0.77 3.37 -0.76
C ARG A 7 0.54 1.90 -0.43
N VAL A 8 -0.02 1.66 0.74
CA VAL A 8 -0.51 0.34 1.12
C VAL A 8 -2.03 0.39 1.15
N ILE A 9 -2.66 -0.57 0.49
CA ILE A 9 -4.10 -0.80 0.52
C ILE A 9 -4.37 -2.00 1.42
N ALA A 10 -5.37 -1.90 2.29
CA ALA A 10 -5.94 -3.03 3.00
C ALA A 10 -7.44 -3.15 2.76
N TYR A 11 -7.94 -4.38 2.80
CA TYR A 11 -9.37 -4.69 2.73
C TYR A 11 -9.78 -5.47 3.97
N GLU A 12 -10.71 -4.90 4.74
CA GLU A 12 -11.29 -5.52 5.93
C GLU A 12 -12.62 -6.18 5.57
N ARG A 13 -12.61 -7.51 5.39
CA ARG A 13 -13.79 -8.28 4.95
C ARG A 13 -14.97 -8.16 5.90
N SER A 14 -14.74 -8.10 7.21
CA SER A 14 -15.79 -8.00 8.23
C SER A 14 -16.60 -6.70 8.11
N ARG A 15 -15.99 -5.62 7.62
CA ARG A 15 -16.61 -4.32 7.42
C ARG A 15 -16.91 -4.01 5.96
N ASN A 16 -16.52 -4.90 5.05
CA ASN A 16 -16.53 -4.69 3.60
C ASN A 16 -15.95 -3.31 3.21
N ASN A 17 -14.80 -2.96 3.76
CA ASN A 17 -14.23 -1.63 3.62
C ASN A 17 -12.75 -1.66 3.24
N TYR A 18 -12.32 -0.61 2.52
CA TYR A 18 -10.94 -0.40 2.13
C TYR A 18 -10.29 0.68 2.98
N TYR A 19 -9.02 0.47 3.30
CA TYR A 19 -8.15 1.42 3.98
C TYR A 19 -6.92 1.64 3.12
N TYR A 20 -6.37 2.85 3.15
CA TYR A 20 -5.10 3.13 2.50
C TYR A 20 -4.18 3.95 3.40
N PHE A 21 -2.88 3.79 3.18
CA PHE A 21 -1.84 4.58 3.81
C PHE A 21 -0.83 4.98 2.74
N GLU A 22 -0.76 6.28 2.43
CA GLU A 22 0.22 6.82 1.49
C GLU A 22 1.50 7.19 2.23
N PHE A 23 2.63 6.80 1.65
CA PHE A 23 3.95 7.10 2.18
C PHE A 23 4.45 8.45 1.69
N SER A 24 5.38 9.04 2.45
CA SER A 24 6.06 10.25 2.03
C SER A 24 6.87 10.01 0.74
N PRO A 25 6.98 11.01 -0.16
CA PRO A 25 7.82 10.90 -1.35
C PRO A 25 9.26 10.51 -0.97
N GLY A 26 9.81 9.50 -1.64
CA GLY A 26 11.15 8.98 -1.35
C GLY A 26 11.20 7.80 -0.37
N SER A 27 10.04 7.37 0.17
CA SER A 27 9.95 6.11 0.91
C SER A 27 10.27 4.91 0.01
N THR A 28 10.66 3.81 0.65
CA THR A 28 11.09 2.58 -0.01
C THR A 28 9.99 1.52 -0.02
N ILE A 29 10.16 0.50 -0.87
CA ILE A 29 9.25 -0.64 -0.90
C ILE A 29 9.37 -1.47 0.39
N GLU A 30 10.56 -1.53 0.99
CA GLU A 30 10.82 -2.20 2.26
C GLU A 30 9.94 -1.62 3.39
N GLU A 31 9.88 -0.29 3.52
CA GLU A 31 9.01 0.38 4.50
C GLU A 31 7.52 0.06 4.25
N ALA A 32 7.11 -0.03 2.99
CA ALA A 32 5.75 -0.42 2.63
C ALA A 32 5.47 -1.90 2.92
N ARG A 33 6.44 -2.80 2.79
CA ARG A 33 6.31 -4.23 3.13
C ARG A 33 6.07 -4.44 4.62
N ASP A 34 6.81 -3.73 5.48
CA ASP A 34 6.61 -3.80 6.94
C ASP A 34 5.18 -3.38 7.31
N LYS A 35 4.66 -2.34 6.63
CA LYS A 35 3.28 -1.87 6.81
C LYS A 35 2.26 -2.89 6.31
N VAL A 36 2.51 -3.56 5.18
CA VAL A 36 1.65 -4.65 4.68
C VAL A 36 1.54 -5.76 5.70
N VAL A 37 2.66 -6.22 6.28
CA VAL A 37 2.63 -7.28 7.30
C VAL A 37 1.78 -6.85 8.50
N GLN A 38 1.99 -5.62 8.99
CA GLN A 38 1.18 -5.06 10.08
C GLN A 38 -0.32 -5.03 9.73
N TRP A 39 -0.66 -4.65 8.49
CA TRP A 39 -2.04 -4.47 8.05
C TRP A 39 -2.72 -5.79 7.68
N GLN A 40 -1.98 -6.78 7.22
CA GLN A 40 -2.48 -8.14 7.00
C GLN A 40 -2.95 -8.75 8.33
N SER A 41 -2.20 -8.58 9.42
CA SER A 41 -2.63 -9.04 10.75
C SER A 41 -3.88 -8.33 11.26
N LYS A 42 -4.09 -7.06 10.87
CA LYS A 42 -5.22 -6.24 11.33
C LYS A 42 -6.49 -6.41 10.49
N TYR A 43 -6.35 -6.44 9.16
CA TYR A 43 -7.46 -6.36 8.20
C TYR A 43 -7.66 -7.65 7.39
N GLY A 44 -6.68 -8.56 7.39
CA GLY A 44 -6.72 -9.84 6.68
C GLY A 44 -6.06 -9.76 5.30
N LEU A 45 -6.40 -8.76 4.49
CA LEU A 45 -5.78 -8.54 3.17
C LEU A 45 -5.11 -7.16 3.14
N ALA A 46 -3.84 -7.12 2.75
CA ALA A 46 -3.14 -5.88 2.42
C ALA A 46 -2.08 -6.11 1.33
N TYR A 47 -1.83 -5.08 0.53
CA TYR A 47 -0.87 -5.06 -0.58
C TYR A 47 -0.34 -3.64 -0.85
N ILE A 48 0.78 -3.57 -1.57
CA ILE A 48 1.42 -2.30 -1.95
C ILE A 48 0.91 -1.88 -3.32
N GLU A 49 0.74 -0.57 -3.52
CA GLU A 49 0.58 0.05 -4.82
C GLU A 49 1.65 1.12 -5.03
N THR A 50 2.18 1.18 -6.25
CA THR A 50 3.10 2.21 -6.74
C THR A 50 2.39 3.08 -7.76
N TYR A 51 2.70 4.37 -7.75
CA TYR A 51 2.15 5.32 -8.73
C TYR A 51 3.11 5.45 -9.92
N GLU A 52 2.70 4.89 -11.06
CA GLU A 52 3.48 4.87 -12.30
C GLU A 52 2.59 5.25 -13.47
N ASN A 53 3.09 6.09 -14.39
CA ASN A 53 2.36 6.54 -15.58
C ASN A 53 0.97 7.12 -15.24
N GLU A 54 0.88 7.93 -14.18
CA GLU A 54 -0.35 8.56 -13.70
C GLU A 54 -1.41 7.60 -13.13
N GLU A 55 -1.06 6.32 -12.96
CA GLU A 55 -1.95 5.28 -12.43
C GLU A 55 -1.36 4.58 -11.20
N TRP A 56 -2.23 4.13 -10.30
CA TRP A 56 -1.84 3.25 -9.20
C TRP A 56 -1.83 1.80 -9.69
N LYS A 57 -0.70 1.11 -9.53
CA LYS A 57 -0.55 -0.29 -9.89
C LYS A 57 -0.16 -1.09 -8.66
N LYS A 58 -0.77 -2.27 -8.52
CA LYS A 58 -0.37 -3.23 -7.50
C LYS A 58 1.07 -3.66 -7.75
N TYR A 59 1.90 -3.54 -6.71
CA TYR A 59 3.27 -4.00 -6.72
C TYR A 59 3.29 -5.53 -6.58
N GLU A 60 3.85 -6.23 -7.58
CA GLU A 60 4.02 -7.70 -7.60
C GLU A 60 5.31 -8.16 -6.93
#